data_AF-A0A530GG69-F1
#
_entry.id   AF-A0A530GG69-F1
#
_cell.length_a   1.000
_cell.length_b   1.000
_cell.length_c   1.000
_cell.angle_alpha   90.00
_cell.angle_beta   90.00
_cell.angle_gamma   90.00
#
_symmetry.space_group_name_H-M   'P 1'
#
loop_
_entity.id
_entity.type
_entity.pdbx_description
1 polymer ?
#
loop_
_entity_poly.entity_id
_entity_poly.type
_entity_poly.pdbx_seq_one_letter_code
_entity_poly.pdbx_strand_id
1 'polypeptide(L)'
;QHFVKQAASGGVDLFRVFDCLNWVENMRVAMDAVGAEGKLVEAAICYTGDILDPARAKYDLKYYVGLAKELEAAGAHIIAVKDMAGLLKPAAARVLFKALREATDLPIHFHTHDTSG
;
A
#
# COMPACT_ATOMS: atom_id res chain seq x y z
N GLN A 1 -1.29 -17.52 -9.09
CA GLN A 1 -0.85 -17.28 -10.48
C GLN A 1 -1.98 -17.44 -11.50
N HIS A 2 -2.67 -18.58 -11.62
CA HIS A 2 -3.74 -18.77 -12.63
C HIS A 2 -4.83 -17.67 -12.62
N PHE A 3 -5.32 -17.30 -11.44
CA PHE A 3 -6.32 -16.22 -11.29
C PHE A 3 -5.84 -14.89 -11.89
N VAL A 4 -4.60 -14.48 -11.59
CA VAL A 4 -4.02 -13.22 -12.08
C VAL A 4 -3.94 -13.23 -13.61
N LYS A 5 -3.50 -14.33 -14.21
CA LYS A 5 -3.47 -14.49 -15.66
C LYS A 5 -4.83 -14.34 -16.32
N GLN A 6 -5.86 -14.98 -15.75
CA GLN A 6 -7.23 -14.86 -16.26
C GLN A 6 -7.77 -13.44 -16.10
N ALA A 7 -7.55 -12.80 -14.95
CA ALA A 7 -7.96 -11.41 -14.72
C ALA A 7 -7.28 -10.44 -15.69
N ALA A 8 -5.96 -10.59 -15.90
CA ALA A 8 -5.19 -9.77 -16.83
C ALA A 8 -5.67 -9.96 -18.28
N SER A 9 -5.89 -11.22 -18.70
CA SER A 9 -6.44 -11.55 -20.02
C SER A 9 -7.88 -11.04 -20.21
N GLY A 10 -8.65 -10.97 -19.11
CA GLY A 10 -10.01 -10.44 -19.07
C GLY A 10 -10.11 -8.91 -19.05
N GLY A 11 -8.97 -8.19 -19.03
CA GLY A 11 -8.94 -6.73 -19.12
C GLY A 11 -8.65 -5.98 -17.82
N VAL A 12 -8.21 -6.67 -16.76
CA VAL A 12 -7.69 -5.96 -15.58
C VAL A 12 -6.29 -5.43 -15.87
N ASP A 13 -6.12 -4.12 -15.80
CA ASP A 13 -4.84 -3.46 -16.09
C ASP A 13 -4.04 -3.06 -14.86
N LEU A 14 -4.72 -2.81 -13.73
CA LEU A 14 -4.12 -2.40 -12.47
C LEU A 14 -4.62 -3.30 -11.34
N PHE A 15 -3.68 -3.93 -10.65
CA PHE A 15 -3.96 -4.80 -9.51
C PHE A 15 -3.50 -4.13 -8.23
N ARG A 16 -4.46 -3.72 -7.40
CA ARG A 16 -4.18 -3.36 -6.01
C ARG A 16 -4.02 -4.63 -5.19
N VAL A 17 -2.79 -4.95 -4.82
CA VAL A 17 -2.43 -6.13 -4.02
C VAL A 17 -2.21 -5.69 -2.57
N PHE A 18 -2.84 -6.37 -1.61
CA PHE A 18 -2.65 -6.11 -0.19
C PHE A 18 -2.62 -7.43 0.59
N ASP A 19 -1.92 -7.42 1.72
CA ASP A 19 -1.98 -8.49 2.72
C ASP A 19 -2.63 -7.95 4.00
N CYS A 20 -3.45 -8.77 4.65
CA CYS A 20 -4.23 -8.34 5.81
C CYS A 20 -3.39 -8.03 7.07
N LEU A 21 -2.11 -8.41 7.08
CA LEU A 21 -1.15 -8.13 8.14
C LEU A 21 0.00 -7.22 7.69
N ASN A 22 -0.08 -6.64 6.48
CA ASN A 22 1.02 -5.94 5.81
C ASN A 22 2.28 -6.81 5.68
N TRP A 23 2.13 -8.12 5.47
CA TRP A 23 3.26 -9.01 5.32
C TRP A 23 3.74 -9.06 3.86
N VAL A 24 4.81 -8.31 3.55
CA VAL A 24 5.37 -8.16 2.19
C VAL A 24 5.69 -9.51 1.54
N GLU A 25 6.28 -10.45 2.28
CA GLU A 25 6.62 -11.77 1.73
C GLU A 25 5.39 -12.53 1.21
N ASN A 26 4.25 -12.38 1.88
CA ASN A 26 3.00 -13.01 1.45
C ASN A 26 2.40 -12.33 0.21
N MET A 27 2.78 -11.08 -0.09
CA MET A 27 2.34 -10.33 -1.27
C MET A 27 3.14 -10.69 -2.53
N ARG A 28 4.41 -11.13 -2.38
CA ARG A 28 5.32 -11.38 -3.52
C ARG A 28 4.73 -12.27 -4.60
N VAL A 29 4.13 -13.40 -4.21
CA VAL A 29 3.55 -14.36 -5.18
C VAL A 29 2.50 -13.71 -6.08
N ALA A 30 1.70 -12.79 -5.55
CA ALA A 30 0.70 -12.06 -6.32
C ALA A 30 1.34 -10.93 -7.14
N MET A 31 2.28 -10.17 -6.55
CA MET A 31 2.99 -9.08 -7.23
C MET A 31 3.79 -9.59 -8.43
N ASP A 32 4.57 -10.66 -8.26
CA ASP A 32 5.35 -11.29 -9.32
C ASP A 32 4.46 -11.80 -10.45
N ALA A 33 3.31 -12.38 -10.10
CA ALA A 33 2.34 -12.85 -11.09
C ALA A 33 1.75 -11.70 -11.91
N VAL A 34 1.46 -10.56 -11.29
CA VAL A 34 0.93 -9.37 -11.99
C VAL A 34 2.02 -8.77 -12.88
N GLY A 35 3.24 -8.65 -12.37
CA GLY A 35 4.39 -8.15 -13.13
C GLY A 35 4.71 -9.04 -14.35
N ALA A 36 4.65 -10.36 -14.20
CA ALA A 36 4.87 -11.32 -15.29
C ALA A 36 3.82 -11.22 -16.42
N GLU A 37 2.59 -10.79 -16.11
CA GLU A 37 1.54 -10.52 -17.11
C GLU A 37 1.64 -9.09 -17.70
N GLY A 38 2.68 -8.32 -17.35
CA GLY A 38 2.91 -6.96 -17.85
C GLY A 38 1.89 -5.93 -17.38
N LYS A 39 1.23 -6.17 -16.24
CA LYS A 39 0.20 -5.30 -15.68
C LYS A 39 0.73 -4.45 -14.52
N LEU A 40 -0.02 -3.42 -14.12
CA LEU A 40 0.40 -2.53 -13.04
C LEU A 40 0.23 -3.18 -11.66
N VAL A 41 1.34 -3.25 -10.91
CA VAL A 41 1.38 -3.68 -9.51
C VAL A 41 1.21 -2.45 -8.62
N GLU A 42 0.03 -2.28 -8.02
CA GLU A 42 -0.19 -1.30 -6.97
C GLU A 42 -0.14 -2.01 -5.61
N ALA A 43 1.00 -1.95 -4.94
CA ALA A 43 1.21 -2.61 -3.66
C ALA A 43 0.69 -1.74 -2.51
N ALA A 44 -0.26 -2.26 -1.73
CA ALA A 44 -0.96 -1.48 -0.72
C ALA A 44 -0.46 -1.77 0.69
N ILE A 45 -0.27 -0.69 1.45
CA ILE A 45 -0.05 -0.70 2.88
C ILE A 45 -1.39 -0.40 3.57
N CYS A 46 -1.87 -1.31 4.40
CA CYS A 46 -3.06 -1.09 5.21
C CYS A 46 -2.74 -0.14 6.37
N TYR A 47 -3.45 0.99 6.44
CA TYR A 47 -3.30 1.97 7.51
C TYR A 47 -4.10 1.55 8.75
N THR A 48 -3.52 1.74 9.94
CA THR A 48 -4.17 1.46 11.22
C THR A 48 -3.54 2.30 12.32
N GLY A 49 -4.24 2.45 13.45
CA GLY A 49 -3.75 3.26 14.56
C GLY A 49 -3.68 4.76 14.23
N ASP A 50 -2.74 5.45 14.87
CA ASP A 50 -2.55 6.88 14.73
C ASP A 50 -1.05 7.20 14.85
N ILE A 51 -0.42 7.60 13.74
CA ILE A 51 1.02 7.91 13.71
C ILE A 51 1.40 9.14 14.55
N LEU A 52 0.41 9.94 14.96
CA LEU A 52 0.63 11.11 15.81
C LEU A 52 0.38 10.81 17.30
N ASP A 53 -0.04 9.59 17.66
CA ASP A 53 -0.21 9.16 19.04
C ASP A 53 1.06 8.45 19.55
N PRO A 54 1.89 9.10 20.39
CA PRO A 54 3.13 8.51 20.88
C PRO A 54 2.88 7.31 21.82
N ALA A 55 1.70 7.17 22.40
CA ALA A 55 1.35 6.01 23.22
C ALA A 55 1.12 4.74 22.38
N ARG A 56 0.97 4.88 21.06
CA ARG A 56 0.71 3.78 20.10
C ARG A 56 1.84 3.59 19.09
N ALA A 57 3.08 3.60 19.57
CA ALA A 57 4.29 3.58 18.76
C ALA A 57 4.51 2.33 17.86
N LYS A 58 3.66 1.30 17.92
CA LYS A 58 3.82 0.09 17.07
C LYS A 58 3.67 0.41 15.58
N TYR A 59 2.72 1.28 15.23
CA TYR A 59 2.42 1.67 13.85
C TYR A 59 2.77 3.15 13.68
N ASP A 60 4.04 3.49 13.91
CA ASP A 60 4.56 4.84 13.78
C ASP A 60 4.85 5.20 12.32
N LEU A 61 5.32 6.44 12.08
CA LEU A 61 5.67 6.89 10.73
C LEU A 61 6.76 6.03 10.07
N LYS A 62 7.72 5.52 10.85
CA LYS A 62 8.84 4.73 10.33
C LYS A 62 8.37 3.38 9.81
N TYR A 63 7.40 2.76 10.48
CA TYR A 63 6.77 1.54 10.02
C TYR A 63 6.22 1.67 8.60
N TYR A 64 5.43 2.73 8.33
CA TYR A 64 4.86 2.96 7.00
C TYR A 64 5.90 3.27 5.93
N VAL A 65 6.91 4.08 6.26
CA VAL A 65 8.02 4.41 5.35
C VAL A 65 8.87 3.16 5.05
N GLY A 66 9.10 2.29 6.03
CA GLY A 66 9.82 1.03 5.85
C GLY A 66 9.10 0.10 4.88
N LEU A 67 7.80 -0.10 5.09
CA LEU A 67 6.98 -0.92 4.20
C LEU A 67 6.96 -0.38 2.75
N ALA A 68 6.89 0.93 2.56
CA ALA A 68 6.92 1.51 1.22
C ALA A 68 8.22 1.14 0.47
N LYS A 69 9.37 1.18 1.15
CA LYS A 69 10.67 0.79 0.59
C LYS A 69 10.75 -0.71 0.32
N GLU A 70 10.21 -1.54 1.21
CA GLU A 70 10.16 -3.00 1.00
C GLU A 70 9.30 -3.37 -0.20
N LEU A 71 8.14 -2.71 -0.37
CA LEU A 71 7.25 -2.93 -1.51
C LEU A 71 7.83 -2.42 -2.83
N GLU A 72 8.52 -1.28 -2.82
CA GLU A 72 9.28 -0.79 -3.98
C GLU A 72 10.37 -1.78 -4.38
N ALA A 73 11.17 -2.27 -3.42
CA ALA A 73 12.19 -3.28 -3.66
C ALA A 73 11.60 -4.63 -4.13
N ALA A 74 10.34 -4.91 -3.80
CA ALA A 74 9.59 -6.07 -4.28
C ALA A 74 8.97 -5.88 -5.68
N GLY A 75 9.20 -4.74 -6.35
CA GLY A 75 8.76 -4.51 -7.73
C GLY A 75 7.38 -3.86 -7.85
N ALA A 76 6.91 -3.14 -6.84
CA ALA A 76 5.73 -2.30 -6.99
C ALA A 76 5.93 -1.20 -8.05
N HIS A 77 4.88 -0.90 -8.82
CA HIS A 77 4.86 0.25 -9.72
C HIS A 77 4.19 1.47 -9.09
N ILE A 78 3.29 1.25 -8.12
CA ILE A 78 2.54 2.26 -7.37
C ILE A 78 2.46 1.80 -5.92
N ILE A 79 2.62 2.73 -4.97
CA ILE A 79 2.34 2.46 -3.55
C ILE A 79 0.94 2.94 -3.21
N ALA A 80 0.09 2.06 -2.70
CA ALA A 80 -1.20 2.44 -2.16
C ALA A 80 -1.17 2.57 -0.64
N VAL A 81 -1.82 3.61 -0.10
CA VAL A 81 -2.16 3.69 1.32
C VAL A 81 -3.64 3.35 1.43
N LYS A 82 -3.94 2.17 1.99
CA LYS A 82 -5.29 1.65 2.16
C LYS A 82 -5.76 1.87 3.60
N ASP A 83 -6.46 2.96 3.84
CA ASP A 83 -7.16 3.21 5.09
C ASP A 83 -8.56 2.58 5.03
N MET A 84 -8.64 1.28 5.34
CA MET A 84 -9.87 0.51 5.22
C MET A 84 -10.97 0.91 6.22
N ALA A 85 -10.64 1.67 7.26
CA ALA A 85 -11.54 2.00 8.36
C ALA A 85 -11.78 3.51 8.54
N GLY A 86 -11.21 4.36 7.68
CA GLY A 86 -11.36 5.82 7.79
C GLY A 86 -10.70 6.39 9.04
N LEU A 87 -9.53 5.85 9.42
CA LEU A 87 -8.81 6.24 10.63
C LEU A 87 -7.84 7.41 10.40
N LEU A 88 -7.42 7.65 9.16
CA LEU A 88 -6.38 8.62 8.86
C LEU A 88 -6.92 10.06 8.91
N LYS A 89 -6.63 10.74 10.02
CA LYS A 89 -6.99 12.15 10.23
C LYS A 89 -6.21 13.08 9.28
N PRO A 90 -6.74 14.26 8.92
CA PRO A 90 -6.08 15.20 8.01
C PRO A 90 -4.65 15.61 8.42
N ALA A 91 -4.40 15.84 9.71
CA ALA A 91 -3.07 16.19 10.21
C ALA A 91 -2.06 15.04 10.02
N ALA A 92 -2.47 13.80 10.29
CA ALA A 92 -1.65 12.62 10.08
C ALA A 92 -1.41 12.38 8.58
N ALA A 93 -2.42 12.56 7.73
CA ALA A 93 -2.27 12.45 6.27
C ALA A 93 -1.17 13.39 5.73
N ARG A 94 -1.15 14.66 6.19
CA ARG A 94 -0.12 15.61 5.77
C ARG A 94 1.30 15.14 6.10
N VAL A 95 1.49 14.54 7.28
CA VAL A 95 2.79 14.02 7.71
C VAL A 95 3.14 12.75 6.94
N LEU A 96 2.20 11.80 6.86
CA LEU A 96 2.39 10.50 6.21
C LEU A 96 2.77 10.66 4.74
N PHE A 97 1.95 11.40 3.96
CA PHE A 97 2.17 11.51 2.53
C PHE A 97 3.42 12.33 2.20
N LYS A 98 3.78 13.33 3.01
CA LYS A 98 5.06 14.02 2.84
C LYS A 98 6.23 13.04 3.00
N ALA A 99 6.25 12.28 4.09
CA ALA A 99 7.33 11.34 4.37
C ALA A 99 7.41 10.22 3.33
N LEU A 100 6.27 9.69 2.86
CA LEU A 100 6.27 8.67 1.81
C LEU A 100 6.82 9.22 0.49
N ARG A 101 6.46 10.45 0.09
CA ARG A 101 7.00 11.09 -1.12
C ARG A 101 8.49 11.40 -1.02
N GLU A 102 9.03 11.59 0.18
CA GLU A 102 10.47 11.73 0.41
C GLU A 102 11.20 10.37 0.41
N ALA A 103 10.46 9.27 0.62
CA ALA A 103 11.02 7.94 0.79
C ALA A 103 11.03 7.08 -0.48
N THR A 104 10.16 7.38 -1.45
CA THR A 104 10.02 6.67 -2.73
C THR A 104 9.61 7.61 -3.85
N ASP A 105 10.12 7.39 -5.05
CA ASP A 105 9.74 8.13 -6.27
C ASP A 105 8.44 7.58 -6.90
N LEU A 106 7.99 6.39 -6.47
CA LEU A 106 6.79 5.76 -7.00
C LEU A 106 5.55 6.66 -6.77
N PRO A 107 4.58 6.67 -7.70
CA PRO A 107 3.29 7.30 -7.47
C PRO A 107 2.62 6.73 -6.20
N ILE A 108 1.94 7.61 -5.46
CA ILE A 108 1.20 7.22 -4.26
C ILE A 108 -0.30 7.36 -4.52
N HIS A 109 -1.06 6.30 -4.27
CA HIS A 109 -2.51 6.26 -4.40
C HIS A 109 -3.16 6.12 -3.01
N PHE A 110 -4.00 7.07 -2.63
CA PHE A 110 -4.71 7.02 -1.34
C PHE A 110 -6.13 6.45 -1.48
N HIS A 111 -6.48 5.51 -0.60
CA HIS A 111 -7.82 4.98 -0.41
C HIS A 111 -8.24 5.20 1.05
N THR A 112 -9.44 5.74 1.27
CA THR A 112 -10.02 5.84 2.62
C THR A 112 -11.54 5.62 2.58
N HIS A 113 -12.15 5.64 3.77
CA HIS A 113 -13.58 5.56 3.99
C HIS A 113 -14.06 6.83 4.68
N ASP A 114 -15.28 7.26 4.35
CA ASP A 114 -15.93 8.43 4.97
C ASP A 114 -16.70 8.04 6.25
N THR A 115 -16.12 7.15 7.06
CA THR A 115 -16.80 6.63 8.27
C THR A 115 -16.86 7.67 9.39
N SER A 116 -15.88 8.58 9.43
CA SER A 116 -15.84 9.67 10.41
C SER A 116 -16.72 10.86 10.05
N GLY A 117 -17.22 10.93 8.80
CA GLY A 117 -17.56 12.19 8.13
C GLY A 117 -16.33 13.05 7.84
#